data_AF-A0A933KBG6-F1
#
_entry.id   AF-A0A933KBG6-F1
#
_cell.length_a   1.000
_cell.length_b   1.000
_cell.length_c   1.000
_cell.angle_alpha   90.00
_cell.angle_beta   90.00
_cell.angle_gamma   90.00
#
_symmetry.space_group_name_H-M   'P 1'
#
loop_
_entity.id
_entity.type
_entity.pdbx_description
1 polymer ?
#
loop_
_entity_poly.entity_id
_entity_poly.type
_entity_poly.pdbx_seq_one_letter_code
_entity_poly.pdbx_strand_id
1 'polypeptide(L)'
;MEQELTQTFPRRENGQIVHRSWSVDLECALGAGQAAGLSSQRLRREVAEMAQHFPRWILTVHLDREVKLCQRCQGMLVFDRGLSCVVCDRRYGRPPAGARLTWFGLLPPIGIEGLHRVRDRLVASPPDRHVVGSREGIGRYLLVPLVASYPPDYPEKEPHVHYLPGFFRIPGMPQEAPSHLCHLLTGGRMCLFAPGQWSSSMTCREVLQQRAYAHVIKLLNHADGKHDAFAVVT
;
A
#
# COMPACT_ATOMS: atom_id res chain seq x y z
N MET A 1 15.18 0.84 -25.61
CA MET A 1 13.99 0.01 -25.30
C MET A 1 13.24 0.69 -24.18
N GLU A 2 12.04 1.22 -24.43
CA GLU A 2 11.18 1.65 -23.33
C GLU A 2 10.70 0.39 -22.59
N GLN A 3 10.94 0.32 -21.28
CA GLN A 3 10.45 -0.79 -20.46
C GLN A 3 8.94 -0.65 -20.31
N GLU A 4 8.20 -1.70 -20.66
CA GLU A 4 6.76 -1.74 -20.40
C GLU A 4 6.51 -1.65 -18.89
N LEU A 5 5.71 -0.65 -18.50
CA LEU A 5 5.34 -0.38 -17.12
C LEU A 5 4.20 -1.30 -16.70
N THR A 6 4.52 -2.57 -16.53
CA THR A 6 3.53 -3.63 -16.31
C THR A 6 3.26 -3.85 -14.83
N GLN A 7 1.99 -4.00 -14.46
CA GLN A 7 1.56 -4.42 -13.12
C GLN A 7 0.85 -5.75 -13.20
N THR A 8 0.85 -6.51 -12.10
CA THR A 8 0.20 -7.81 -12.03
C THR A 8 -0.71 -7.91 -10.80
N PHE A 9 -1.93 -8.42 -10.99
CA PHE A 9 -2.86 -8.64 -9.88
C PHE A 9 -3.44 -10.07 -9.88
N PRO A 10 -3.47 -10.75 -8.71
CA PRO A 10 -4.19 -12.01 -8.57
C PRO A 10 -5.70 -11.78 -8.59
N ARG A 11 -6.41 -12.55 -9.41
CA ARG A 11 -7.87 -12.59 -9.49
C ARG A 11 -8.34 -14.04 -9.30
N ARG A 12 -9.51 -14.21 -8.68
CA ARG A 12 -10.17 -15.51 -8.64
C ARG A 12 -11.00 -15.73 -9.90
N GLU A 13 -10.74 -16.80 -10.61
CA GLU A 13 -11.45 -17.21 -11.82
C GLU A 13 -11.68 -18.72 -11.75
N ASN A 14 -12.95 -19.15 -11.85
CA ASN A 14 -13.34 -20.56 -11.75
C ASN A 14 -12.75 -21.29 -10.53
N GLY A 15 -12.68 -20.61 -9.38
CA GLY A 15 -12.13 -21.14 -8.12
C GLY A 15 -10.60 -21.09 -8.02
N GLN A 16 -9.88 -20.87 -9.12
CA GLN A 16 -8.42 -20.76 -9.16
C GLN A 16 -7.95 -19.30 -9.04
N ILE A 17 -6.71 -19.10 -8.59
CA ILE A 17 -6.06 -17.79 -8.60
C ILE A 17 -5.28 -17.67 -9.90
N VAL A 18 -5.71 -16.75 -10.76
CA VAL A 18 -5.02 -16.37 -12.00
C VAL A 18 -4.35 -15.02 -11.81
N HIS A 19 -3.22 -14.81 -12.48
CA HIS A 19 -2.50 -13.53 -12.46
C HIS A 19 -2.76 -12.77 -13.75
N ARG A 20 -3.38 -11.60 -13.64
CA ARG A 20 -3.60 -10.71 -14.78
C ARG A 20 -2.54 -9.61 -14.77
N SER A 21 -1.98 -9.33 -15.94
CA SER A 21 -1.04 -8.23 -16.14
C SER A 21 -1.59 -7.19 -17.10
N TRP A 22 -1.20 -5.93 -16.92
CA TRP A 22 -1.51 -4.84 -17.83
C TRP A 22 -0.41 -3.79 -17.82
N SER A 23 -0.30 -3.04 -18.90
CA SER A 23 0.56 -1.86 -19.00
C SER A 23 -0.19 -0.65 -18.45
N VAL A 24 0.46 0.13 -17.58
CA VAL A 24 -0.12 1.33 -16.99
C VAL A 24 -0.33 2.40 -18.06
N ASP A 25 -1.56 2.85 -18.22
CA ASP A 25 -1.89 4.06 -18.98
C ASP A 25 -1.43 5.31 -18.22
N LEU A 26 -0.20 5.73 -18.51
CA LEU A 26 0.44 6.88 -17.86
C LEU A 26 -0.28 8.20 -18.14
N GLU A 27 -0.87 8.39 -19.32
CA GLU A 27 -1.57 9.63 -19.65
C GLU A 27 -2.83 9.77 -18.81
N CYS A 28 -3.61 8.69 -18.69
CA CYS A 28 -4.77 8.65 -17.81
C CYS A 28 -4.38 8.82 -16.34
N ALA A 29 -3.32 8.14 -15.89
CA ALA A 29 -2.80 8.25 -14.51
C ALA A 29 -2.31 9.67 -14.19
N LEU A 30 -1.65 10.34 -15.16
CA LEU A 30 -1.18 11.71 -15.00
C LEU A 30 -2.33 12.69 -14.75
N GLY A 31 -3.51 12.47 -15.34
CA GLY A 31 -4.68 13.28 -15.06
C GLY A 31 -5.09 13.29 -13.57
N ALA A 32 -4.92 12.17 -12.87
CA ALA A 32 -5.10 12.10 -11.41
C ALA A 32 -3.85 12.57 -10.62
N GLY A 33 -2.67 12.42 -11.22
CA GLY A 33 -1.39 12.83 -10.63
C GLY A 33 -1.12 14.34 -10.66
N GLN A 34 -1.70 15.08 -11.61
CA GLN A 34 -1.51 16.53 -11.73
C GLN A 34 -2.01 17.29 -10.50
N ALA A 35 -3.07 16.80 -9.84
CA ALA A 35 -3.54 17.35 -8.57
C ALA A 35 -2.53 17.18 -7.42
N ALA A 36 -1.54 16.29 -7.60
CA ALA A 36 -0.43 16.02 -6.69
C ALA A 36 0.89 16.67 -7.13
N GLY A 37 0.89 17.56 -8.12
CA GLY A 37 2.12 18.18 -8.63
C GLY A 37 3.04 17.22 -9.41
N LEU A 38 2.58 16.00 -9.70
CA LEU A 38 3.40 15.01 -10.42
C LEU A 38 3.64 15.44 -11.87
N SER A 39 4.91 15.64 -12.23
CA SER A 39 5.32 15.72 -13.62
C SER A 39 5.23 14.35 -14.31
N SER A 40 5.09 14.33 -15.63
CA SER A 40 5.08 13.09 -16.42
C SER A 40 6.35 12.26 -16.18
N GLN A 41 7.52 12.91 -16.14
CA GLN A 41 8.80 12.26 -15.86
C GLN A 41 8.81 11.64 -14.46
N ARG A 42 8.30 12.36 -13.45
CA ARG A 42 8.26 11.84 -12.08
C ARG A 42 7.34 10.64 -11.96
N LEU A 43 6.13 10.74 -12.51
CA LEU A 43 5.17 9.64 -12.51
C LEU A 43 5.73 8.40 -13.20
N ARG A 44 6.36 8.57 -14.38
CA ARG A 44 7.01 7.46 -15.09
C ARG A 44 8.05 6.76 -14.23
N ARG A 45 8.90 7.52 -13.53
CA ARG A 45 9.89 6.96 -12.59
C ARG A 45 9.23 6.20 -11.45
N GLU A 46 8.23 6.78 -10.79
CA GLU A 46 7.50 6.10 -9.70
C GLU A 46 6.91 4.77 -10.17
N VAL A 47 6.24 4.75 -11.32
CA VAL A 47 5.62 3.54 -11.86
C VAL A 47 6.67 2.51 -12.27
N ALA A 48 7.78 2.91 -12.89
CA ALA A 48 8.86 2.01 -13.26
C ALA A 48 9.46 1.29 -12.04
N GLU A 49 9.79 2.06 -11.00
CA GLU A 49 10.37 1.50 -9.79
C GLU A 49 9.38 0.63 -9.02
N MET A 50 8.11 1.05 -8.92
CA MET A 50 7.07 0.24 -8.30
C MET A 50 6.81 -1.05 -9.09
N ALA A 51 6.80 -1.01 -10.42
CA ALA A 51 6.66 -2.22 -11.25
C ALA A 51 7.84 -3.19 -11.05
N GLN A 52 9.06 -2.67 -10.93
CA GLN A 52 10.26 -3.47 -10.72
C GLN A 52 10.32 -4.13 -9.33
N HIS A 53 10.03 -3.37 -8.27
CA HIS A 53 10.26 -3.81 -6.89
C HIS A 53 8.99 -4.33 -6.20
N PHE A 54 7.82 -3.85 -6.65
CA PHE A 54 6.51 -4.12 -6.08
C PHE A 54 5.48 -4.44 -7.19
N PRO A 55 5.72 -5.43 -8.07
CA PRO A 55 4.88 -5.67 -9.26
C PRO A 55 3.41 -5.98 -8.95
N ARG A 56 3.11 -6.34 -7.70
CA ARG A 56 1.75 -6.65 -7.21
C ARG A 56 1.06 -5.50 -6.51
N TRP A 57 1.72 -4.35 -6.40
CA TRP A 57 1.10 -3.11 -5.94
C TRP A 57 0.41 -2.45 -7.12
N ILE A 58 -0.87 -2.16 -6.94
CA ILE A 58 -1.73 -1.62 -7.98
C ILE A 58 -1.71 -0.11 -7.89
N LEU A 59 -1.52 0.54 -9.05
CA LEU A 59 -1.75 1.95 -9.21
C LEU A 59 -3.25 2.16 -9.43
N THR A 60 -3.86 2.91 -8.53
CA THR A 60 -5.29 3.15 -8.48
C THR A 60 -5.56 4.60 -8.09
N VAL A 61 -6.82 4.91 -7.83
CA VAL A 61 -7.25 6.21 -7.34
C VAL A 61 -7.97 6.08 -6.02
N HIS A 62 -7.77 7.04 -5.14
CA HIS A 62 -8.64 7.26 -4.01
C HIS A 62 -9.44 8.55 -4.18
N LEU A 63 -10.56 8.64 -3.48
CA LEU A 63 -11.24 9.91 -3.22
C LEU A 63 -11.43 9.98 -1.71
N ASP A 64 -11.20 11.15 -1.15
CA ASP A 64 -11.20 11.35 0.30
C ASP A 64 -10.19 10.42 0.98
N ARG A 65 -10.65 9.41 1.73
CA ARG A 65 -9.81 8.45 2.46
C ARG A 65 -9.93 7.01 1.95
N GLU A 66 -10.63 6.79 0.84
CA GLU A 66 -10.96 5.45 0.37
C GLU A 66 -10.52 5.19 -1.07
N VAL A 67 -9.87 4.04 -1.29
CA VAL A 67 -9.60 3.51 -2.62
C VAL A 67 -10.92 3.32 -3.36
N LYS A 68 -11.03 3.87 -4.58
CA LYS A 68 -12.24 3.71 -5.37
C LYS A 68 -12.33 2.31 -5.96
N LEU A 69 -13.49 1.71 -5.75
CA LEU A 69 -13.84 0.39 -6.25
C LEU A 69 -14.88 0.51 -7.35
N CYS A 70 -14.93 -0.50 -8.21
CA CYS A 70 -15.92 -0.63 -9.26
C CYS A 70 -17.31 -0.72 -8.64
N GLN A 71 -18.21 0.17 -9.05
CA GLN A 71 -19.60 0.18 -8.56
C GLN A 71 -20.38 -1.10 -8.90
N ARG A 72 -19.97 -1.85 -9.93
CA ARG A 72 -20.64 -3.08 -10.38
C ARG A 72 -20.25 -4.31 -9.57
N CYS A 73 -18.96 -4.48 -9.26
CA CYS A 73 -18.43 -5.73 -8.71
C CYS A 73 -17.46 -5.55 -7.54
N GLN A 74 -17.30 -4.31 -7.05
CA GLN A 74 -16.39 -3.94 -5.96
C GLN A 74 -14.89 -4.26 -6.22
N GLY A 75 -14.53 -4.62 -7.46
CA GLY A 75 -13.13 -4.81 -7.86
C GLY A 75 -12.35 -3.50 -7.93
N MET A 76 -11.04 -3.56 -7.72
CA MET A 76 -10.16 -2.39 -7.81
C MET A 76 -10.18 -1.76 -9.21
N LEU A 77 -10.05 -0.44 -9.25
CA LEU A 77 -9.87 0.31 -10.48
C LEU A 77 -8.39 0.46 -10.81
N VAL A 78 -8.02 0.28 -12.07
CA VAL A 78 -6.65 0.31 -12.58
C VAL A 78 -6.57 1.19 -13.82
N PHE A 79 -5.37 1.64 -14.17
CA PHE A 79 -5.10 2.40 -15.39
C PHE A 79 -4.70 1.45 -16.53
N ASP A 80 -5.68 0.89 -17.24
CA ASP A 80 -5.51 0.09 -18.47
C ASP A 80 -6.38 0.70 -19.58
N ARG A 81 -5.73 1.45 -20.48
CA ARG A 81 -6.36 2.21 -21.58
C ARG A 81 -7.54 3.04 -21.09
N GLY A 82 -7.27 3.89 -20.10
CA GLY A 82 -8.25 4.55 -19.24
C GLY A 82 -8.38 3.91 -17.86
N LEU A 83 -9.28 4.44 -17.04
CA LEU A 83 -9.64 3.85 -15.75
C LEU A 83 -10.60 2.67 -15.99
N SER A 84 -10.24 1.47 -15.56
CA SER A 84 -11.02 0.25 -15.77
C SER A 84 -11.02 -0.65 -14.53
N CYS A 85 -12.02 -1.53 -14.41
CA CYS A 85 -12.09 -2.48 -13.32
C CYS A 85 -11.28 -3.74 -13.62
N VAL A 86 -10.38 -4.14 -12.71
CA VAL A 86 -9.54 -5.35 -12.86
C VAL A 86 -10.35 -6.67 -12.92
N VAL A 87 -11.57 -6.68 -12.39
CA VAL A 87 -12.42 -7.87 -12.28
C VAL A 87 -13.46 -7.98 -13.40
N CYS A 88 -14.19 -6.91 -13.71
CA CYS A 88 -15.31 -6.99 -14.68
C CYS A 88 -15.05 -6.23 -15.99
N ASP A 89 -13.84 -5.68 -16.17
CA ASP A 89 -13.42 -4.94 -17.37
C ASP A 89 -14.25 -3.71 -17.72
N ARG A 90 -15.16 -3.30 -16.83
CA ARG A 90 -15.93 -2.07 -16.99
C ARG A 90 -14.99 -0.88 -17.07
N ARG A 91 -15.08 -0.13 -18.17
CA ARG A 91 -14.35 1.12 -18.40
C ARG A 91 -15.11 2.30 -17.82
N TYR A 92 -14.37 3.19 -17.16
CA TYR A 92 -14.85 4.44 -16.58
C TYR A 92 -14.29 5.67 -17.32
N GLY A 93 -13.33 5.47 -18.24
CA GLY A 93 -12.72 6.56 -19.00
C GLY A 93 -11.69 7.29 -18.16
N ARG A 94 -12.00 8.51 -17.71
CA ARG A 94 -11.09 9.34 -16.91
C ARG A 94 -11.32 9.18 -15.40
N PRO A 95 -10.31 9.45 -14.55
CA PRO A 95 -10.50 9.54 -13.11
C PRO A 95 -11.57 10.58 -12.73
N PRO A 96 -12.35 10.33 -11.66
CA PRO A 96 -13.26 11.34 -11.12
C PRO A 96 -12.52 12.62 -10.71
N ALA A 97 -13.19 13.77 -10.79
CA ALA A 97 -12.63 15.03 -10.31
C ALA A 97 -12.26 14.94 -8.82
N GLY A 98 -11.08 15.46 -8.46
CA GLY A 98 -10.56 15.41 -7.09
C GLY A 98 -9.99 14.05 -6.66
N ALA A 99 -10.08 13.01 -7.50
CA ALA A 99 -9.43 11.74 -7.23
C ALA A 99 -7.90 11.92 -7.24
N ARG A 100 -7.21 11.28 -6.31
CA ARG A 100 -5.74 11.32 -6.26
C ARG A 100 -5.15 9.97 -6.56
N LEU A 101 -3.97 10.02 -7.16
CA LEU A 101 -3.20 8.84 -7.49
C LEU A 101 -2.70 8.15 -6.21
N THR A 102 -2.84 6.82 -6.16
CA THR A 102 -2.55 6.04 -4.96
C THR A 102 -2.13 4.62 -5.34
N TRP A 103 -1.26 4.04 -4.54
CA TRP A 103 -0.91 2.64 -4.60
C TRP A 103 -1.66 1.85 -3.54
N PHE A 104 -2.16 0.67 -3.93
CA PHE A 104 -2.68 -0.32 -3.00
C PHE A 104 -1.90 -1.62 -3.17
N GLY A 105 -1.43 -2.19 -2.07
CA GLY A 105 -0.75 -3.47 -2.12
C GLY A 105 -0.52 -4.07 -0.75
N LEU A 106 0.11 -5.24 -0.77
CA LEU A 106 0.51 -5.98 0.42
C LEU A 106 2.02 -5.80 0.61
N LEU A 107 2.44 -5.51 1.84
CA LEU A 107 3.87 -5.60 2.17
C LEU A 107 4.38 -7.04 2.01
N PRO A 108 5.70 -7.21 1.82
CA PRO A 108 6.34 -8.52 1.90
C PRO A 108 5.94 -9.27 3.18
N PRO A 109 5.95 -10.61 3.18
CA PRO A 109 5.63 -11.42 4.36
C PRO A 109 6.38 -10.96 5.60
N ILE A 110 5.64 -10.68 6.67
CA ILE A 110 6.21 -10.39 7.99
C ILE A 110 6.07 -11.65 8.84
N GLY A 111 7.19 -12.25 9.24
CA GLY A 111 7.17 -13.42 10.12
C GLY A 111 6.56 -13.06 11.48
N ILE A 112 5.61 -13.88 11.95
CA ILE A 112 4.89 -13.64 13.20
C ILE A 112 5.17 -14.70 14.28
N GLU A 113 6.09 -15.64 14.04
CA GLU A 113 6.36 -16.71 15.01
C GLU A 113 6.87 -16.22 16.36
N GLY A 114 7.69 -15.16 16.36
CA GLY A 114 8.22 -14.53 17.57
C GLY A 114 7.25 -13.56 18.25
N LEU A 115 6.01 -13.42 17.76
CA LEU A 115 5.00 -12.49 18.27
C LEU A 115 3.86 -13.25 18.95
N HIS A 116 4.14 -13.98 20.03
CA HIS A 116 3.21 -14.97 20.59
C HIS A 116 1.80 -14.41 20.90
N ARG A 117 1.69 -13.19 21.45
CA ARG A 117 0.39 -12.61 21.83
C ARG A 117 -0.45 -12.23 20.61
N VAL A 118 0.22 -11.74 19.57
CA VAL A 118 -0.42 -11.31 18.33
C VAL A 118 -0.70 -12.51 17.41
N ARG A 119 0.25 -13.44 17.30
CA ARG A 119 0.21 -14.61 16.41
C ARG A 119 -1.02 -15.47 16.65
N ASP A 120 -1.25 -15.92 17.88
CA ASP A 120 -2.30 -16.89 18.17
C ASP A 120 -3.69 -16.29 17.85
N ARG A 121 -3.83 -14.98 18.05
CA ARG A 121 -5.05 -14.24 17.73
C ARG A 121 -5.22 -13.99 16.24
N LEU A 122 -4.15 -13.62 15.53
CA LEU A 122 -4.15 -13.47 14.08
C LEU A 122 -4.52 -14.77 13.36
N VAL A 123 -4.02 -15.91 13.86
CA VAL A 123 -4.36 -17.23 13.33
C VAL A 123 -5.82 -17.58 13.60
N ALA A 124 -6.33 -17.28 14.79
CA ALA A 124 -7.73 -17.57 15.16
C ALA A 124 -8.73 -16.65 14.45
N SER A 125 -8.39 -15.38 14.25
CA SER A 125 -9.28 -14.35 13.68
C SER A 125 -8.46 -13.29 12.95
N PRO A 126 -8.07 -13.54 11.68
CA PRO A 126 -7.38 -12.54 10.87
C PRO A 126 -8.34 -11.39 10.57
N PRO A 127 -7.90 -10.11 10.69
CA PRO A 127 -8.74 -8.98 10.33
C PRO A 127 -9.10 -9.00 8.84
N ASP A 128 -10.22 -8.37 8.51
CA ASP A 128 -10.66 -8.23 7.13
C ASP A 128 -9.54 -7.73 6.22
N ARG A 129 -9.40 -8.40 5.07
CA ARG A 129 -8.40 -8.11 4.01
C ARG A 129 -6.94 -8.31 4.41
N HIS A 130 -6.66 -8.81 5.62
CA HIS A 130 -5.33 -9.28 6.00
C HIS A 130 -5.21 -10.77 5.73
N VAL A 131 -4.01 -11.21 5.36
CA VAL A 131 -3.76 -12.62 5.05
C VAL A 131 -2.73 -13.16 6.02
N VAL A 132 -3.11 -14.19 6.77
CA VAL A 132 -2.18 -15.00 7.56
C VAL A 132 -1.91 -16.26 6.76
N GLY A 133 -0.63 -16.49 6.45
CA GLY A 133 -0.19 -17.66 5.71
C GLY A 133 0.90 -18.43 6.46
N SER A 134 1.34 -19.53 5.86
CA SER A 134 2.50 -20.30 6.32
C SER A 134 3.40 -20.61 5.13
N ARG A 135 4.71 -20.52 5.32
CA ARG A 135 5.72 -20.89 4.31
C ARG A 135 6.92 -21.52 4.99
N GLU A 136 7.43 -22.60 4.41
CA GLU A 136 8.69 -23.22 4.85
C GLU A 136 9.83 -22.19 4.87
N GLY A 137 10.64 -22.21 5.94
CA GLY A 137 11.73 -21.26 6.19
C GLY A 137 11.31 -19.93 6.84
N ILE A 138 10.07 -19.46 6.68
CA ILE A 138 9.56 -18.23 7.33
C ILE A 138 8.63 -18.56 8.52
N GLY A 139 7.96 -19.72 8.48
CA GLY A 139 6.89 -20.06 9.42
C GLY A 139 5.60 -19.33 9.08
N ARG A 140 4.78 -19.03 10.10
CA ARG A 140 3.59 -18.19 9.92
C ARG A 140 3.99 -16.76 9.62
N TYR A 141 3.28 -16.16 8.68
CA TYR A 141 3.49 -14.77 8.28
C TYR A 141 2.18 -14.01 8.14
N LEU A 142 2.26 -12.70 8.28
CA LEU A 142 1.19 -11.74 8.01
C LEU A 142 1.52 -10.95 6.74
N LEU A 143 0.55 -10.84 5.84
CA LEU A 143 0.54 -9.86 4.75
C LEU A 143 -0.31 -8.67 5.17
N VAL A 144 0.32 -7.49 5.23
CA VAL A 144 -0.34 -6.25 5.66
C VAL A 144 -0.71 -5.42 4.44
N PRO A 145 -2.01 -5.19 4.18
CA PRO A 145 -2.47 -4.28 3.13
C PRO A 145 -2.25 -2.83 3.55
N LEU A 146 -1.65 -2.06 2.65
CA LEU A 146 -1.38 -0.64 2.84
C LEU A 146 -1.88 0.16 1.65
N VAL A 147 -2.11 1.44 1.91
CA VAL A 147 -2.45 2.46 0.92
C VAL A 147 -1.38 3.54 0.94
N ALA A 148 -0.70 3.78 -0.18
CA ALA A 148 0.30 4.84 -0.31
C ALA A 148 -0.17 5.90 -1.32
N SER A 149 -0.43 7.11 -0.86
CA SER A 149 -0.98 8.20 -1.67
C SER A 149 -0.04 9.38 -1.78
N TYR A 150 -0.01 10.04 -2.94
CA TYR A 150 0.77 11.26 -3.11
C TYR A 150 0.01 12.48 -2.59
N PRO A 151 0.61 13.32 -1.72
CA PRO A 151 0.00 14.58 -1.32
C PRO A 151 0.01 15.62 -2.47
N PRO A 152 -0.80 16.69 -2.37
CA PRO A 152 -0.88 17.77 -3.37
C PRO A 152 0.46 18.42 -3.75
N ASP A 153 1.40 18.45 -2.82
CA ASP A 153 2.71 19.09 -2.89
C ASP A 153 3.86 18.08 -3.08
N TYR A 154 3.56 16.89 -3.59
CA TYR A 154 4.58 15.92 -3.97
C TYR A 154 5.40 16.44 -5.18
N PRO A 155 6.75 16.29 -5.22
CA PRO A 155 7.62 15.55 -4.29
C PRO A 155 8.22 16.38 -3.15
N GLU A 156 7.77 17.61 -2.91
CA GLU A 156 8.27 18.43 -1.79
C GLU A 156 7.83 17.89 -0.42
N LYS A 157 6.75 17.10 -0.39
CA LYS A 157 6.35 16.26 0.75
C LYS A 157 6.40 14.79 0.42
N GLU A 158 6.54 13.99 1.47
CA GLU A 158 6.56 12.54 1.40
C GLU A 158 5.19 11.95 1.01
N PRO A 159 5.16 10.77 0.35
CA PRO A 159 3.94 10.00 0.19
C PRO A 159 3.35 9.65 1.55
N HIS A 160 2.03 9.75 1.67
CA HIS A 160 1.32 9.30 2.87
C HIS A 160 1.05 7.80 2.77
N VAL A 161 1.49 7.04 3.77
CA VAL A 161 1.21 5.61 3.88
C VAL A 161 0.22 5.37 5.02
N HIS A 162 -0.85 4.63 4.74
CA HIS A 162 -1.93 4.35 5.68
C HIS A 162 -2.13 2.85 5.83
N TYR A 163 -2.44 2.44 7.06
CA TYR A 163 -3.06 1.14 7.32
C TYR A 163 -4.52 1.15 6.88
N LEU A 164 -5.05 -0.03 6.55
CA LEU A 164 -6.49 -0.20 6.51
C LEU A 164 -7.06 -0.19 7.94
N PRO A 165 -8.28 0.34 8.18
CA PRO A 165 -8.87 0.38 9.52
C PRO A 165 -8.95 -0.99 10.23
N GLY A 166 -9.09 -2.08 9.45
CA GLY A 166 -9.08 -3.45 9.98
C GLY A 166 -7.77 -3.83 10.68
N PHE A 167 -6.65 -3.20 10.35
CA PHE A 167 -5.35 -3.48 10.98
C PHE A 167 -5.37 -3.16 12.49
N PHE A 168 -6.02 -2.07 12.88
CA PHE A 168 -6.13 -1.67 14.29
C PHE A 168 -7.15 -2.51 15.10
N ARG A 169 -7.88 -3.40 14.42
CA ARG A 169 -8.73 -4.41 15.09
C ARG A 169 -7.94 -5.64 15.53
N ILE A 170 -6.68 -5.78 15.12
CA ILE A 170 -5.80 -6.84 15.64
C ILE A 170 -5.65 -6.62 17.16
N PRO A 171 -5.96 -7.63 17.98
CA PRO A 171 -5.91 -7.44 19.42
C PRO A 171 -4.51 -7.06 19.93
N GLY A 172 -4.45 -6.05 20.80
CA GLY A 172 -3.19 -5.49 21.33
C GLY A 172 -2.63 -4.35 20.49
N MET A 173 -3.16 -4.09 19.29
CA MET A 173 -2.79 -2.91 18.53
C MET A 173 -3.18 -1.62 19.27
N PRO A 174 -2.38 -0.55 19.13
CA PRO A 174 -2.78 0.75 19.63
C PRO A 174 -4.06 1.21 18.91
N GLN A 175 -4.80 2.10 19.56
CA GLN A 175 -5.94 2.76 18.93
C GLN A 175 -5.51 3.49 17.66
N GLU A 176 -6.43 3.62 16.71
CA GLU A 176 -6.25 4.44 15.50
C GLU A 176 -6.31 5.94 15.85
N ALA A 177 -5.34 6.39 16.64
CA ALA A 177 -5.22 7.75 17.13
C ALA A 177 -3.76 8.21 17.03
N PRO A 178 -3.52 9.53 16.95
CA PRO A 178 -2.17 10.08 16.98
C PRO A 178 -1.39 9.59 18.21
N SER A 179 -0.17 9.09 17.99
CA SER A 179 0.68 8.58 19.06
C SER A 179 2.16 8.73 18.71
N HIS A 180 2.89 9.47 19.55
CA HIS A 180 4.35 9.57 19.47
C HIS A 180 5.06 8.26 19.85
N LEU A 181 4.42 7.36 20.59
CA LEU A 181 5.03 6.07 20.94
C LEU A 181 5.09 5.15 19.71
N CYS A 182 3.98 5.09 18.97
CA CYS A 182 3.82 4.20 17.83
C CYS A 182 4.03 4.89 16.48
N HIS A 183 4.41 6.16 16.47
CA HIS A 183 4.60 6.98 15.27
C HIS A 183 3.34 7.01 14.38
N LEU A 184 2.18 7.08 15.00
CA LEU A 184 0.90 7.14 14.31
C LEU A 184 0.38 8.57 14.24
N LEU A 185 -0.22 8.91 13.11
CA LEU A 185 -0.94 10.14 12.86
C LEU A 185 -2.44 9.82 12.67
N THR A 186 -3.27 10.85 12.54
CA THR A 186 -4.71 10.71 12.35
C THR A 186 -5.08 9.79 11.18
N GLY A 187 -6.09 8.93 11.36
CA GLY A 187 -6.63 8.08 10.30
C GLY A 187 -5.70 6.94 9.88
N GLY A 188 -4.91 6.41 10.82
CA GLY A 188 -4.01 5.29 10.55
C GLY A 188 -2.81 5.64 9.67
N ARG A 189 -2.51 6.93 9.49
CA ARG A 189 -1.33 7.39 8.73
C ARG A 189 -0.06 7.15 9.52
N MET A 190 0.96 6.61 8.86
CA MET A 190 2.29 6.40 9.43
C MET A 190 3.08 7.72 9.49
N CYS A 191 3.77 7.99 10.59
CA CYS A 191 4.79 9.02 10.70
C CYS A 191 6.15 8.41 10.33
N LEU A 192 6.53 8.51 9.05
CA LEU A 192 7.69 7.80 8.50
C LEU A 192 9.00 8.59 8.52
N PHE A 193 8.92 9.91 8.71
CA PHE A 193 10.06 10.81 8.62
C PHE A 193 10.09 11.78 9.80
N ALA A 194 11.27 11.99 10.36
CA ALA A 194 11.54 13.16 11.19
C ALA A 194 11.75 14.42 10.31
N PRO A 195 11.67 15.64 10.87
CA PRO A 195 11.94 16.86 10.12
C PRO A 195 13.30 16.81 9.40
N GLY A 196 13.31 17.17 8.11
CA GLY A 196 14.51 17.20 7.27
C GLY A 196 15.01 15.84 6.75
N GLN A 197 14.37 14.72 7.12
CA GLN A 197 14.76 13.40 6.60
C GLN A 197 14.17 13.06 5.23
N TRP A 198 13.07 13.73 4.85
CA TRP A 198 12.49 13.57 3.52
C TRP A 198 13.38 14.27 2.48
N SER A 199 13.65 13.57 1.39
CA SER A 199 14.28 14.13 0.19
C SER A 199 13.33 13.98 -0.99
N SER A 200 13.11 15.05 -1.74
CA SER A 200 12.28 15.02 -2.95
C SER A 200 12.82 14.07 -4.03
N SER A 201 14.08 13.62 -3.93
CA SER A 201 14.65 12.60 -4.81
C SER A 201 14.17 11.17 -4.51
N MET A 202 13.68 10.90 -3.28
CA MET A 202 13.21 9.58 -2.84
C MET A 202 11.86 9.26 -3.44
N THR A 203 11.61 8.00 -3.78
CA THR A 203 10.35 7.54 -4.40
C THR A 203 9.41 6.83 -3.43
N CYS A 204 8.16 6.59 -3.85
CA CYS A 204 7.21 5.79 -3.07
C CYS A 204 7.76 4.38 -2.79
N ARG A 205 8.48 3.80 -3.75
CA ARG A 205 9.17 2.51 -3.61
C ARG A 205 10.15 2.54 -2.43
N GLU A 206 10.96 3.59 -2.30
CA GLU A 206 11.90 3.75 -1.18
C GLU A 206 11.19 3.92 0.15
N VAL A 207 10.13 4.73 0.20
CA VAL A 207 9.31 4.93 1.40
C VAL A 207 8.71 3.61 1.89
N LEU A 208 8.15 2.82 0.98
CA LEU A 208 7.56 1.52 1.31
C LEU A 208 8.61 0.53 1.82
N GLN A 209 9.74 0.43 1.12
CA GLN A 209 10.80 -0.54 1.41
C GLN A 209 11.57 -0.20 2.70
N GLN A 210 11.97 1.06 2.87
CA GLN A 210 12.89 1.47 3.93
C GLN A 210 12.16 1.91 5.21
N ARG A 211 10.92 2.43 5.09
CA ARG A 211 10.23 3.07 6.22
C ARG A 211 8.94 2.35 6.60
N ALA A 212 8.03 2.12 5.65
CA ALA A 212 6.73 1.53 5.96
C ALA A 212 6.86 0.11 6.54
N TYR A 213 7.72 -0.73 5.96
CA TYR A 213 7.97 -2.09 6.46
C TYR A 213 8.45 -2.09 7.92
N ALA A 214 9.45 -1.28 8.25
CA ALA A 214 9.98 -1.13 9.61
C ALA A 214 8.90 -0.60 10.58
N HIS A 215 8.06 0.32 10.12
CA HIS A 215 6.94 0.85 10.91
C HIS A 215 5.91 -0.23 11.26
N VAL A 216 5.56 -1.12 10.32
CA VAL A 216 4.67 -2.26 10.60
C VAL A 216 5.28 -3.20 11.64
N ILE A 217 6.57 -3.53 11.51
CA ILE A 217 7.27 -4.37 12.49
C ILE A 217 7.24 -3.73 13.88
N LYS A 218 7.53 -2.42 13.98
CA LYS A 218 7.47 -1.69 15.26
C LYS A 218 6.09 -1.79 15.90
N LEU A 219 5.03 -1.61 15.13
CA LEU A 219 3.65 -1.70 15.62
C LEU A 219 3.26 -3.09 16.08
N LEU A 220 3.63 -4.13 15.32
CA LEU A 220 3.38 -5.51 15.71
C LEU A 220 4.16 -5.91 16.97
N ASN A 221 5.42 -5.46 17.11
CA ASN A 221 6.20 -5.63 18.33
C ASN A 221 5.55 -4.92 19.52
N HIS A 222 5.08 -3.67 19.33
CA HIS A 222 4.37 -2.94 20.37
C HIS A 222 3.11 -3.69 20.82
N ALA A 223 2.32 -4.20 19.88
CA ALA A 223 1.12 -5.00 20.16
C ALA A 223 1.42 -6.32 20.88
N ASP A 224 2.61 -6.89 20.64
CA ASP A 224 3.12 -8.06 21.35
C ASP A 224 3.68 -7.73 22.75
N GLY A 225 3.76 -6.45 23.12
CA GLY A 225 4.29 -6.00 24.41
C GLY A 225 5.80 -5.70 24.41
N LYS A 226 6.44 -5.64 23.24
CA LYS A 226 7.85 -5.29 23.09
C LYS A 226 7.98 -3.78 22.85
N HIS A 227 8.39 -3.03 23.86
CA HIS A 227 8.31 -1.57 23.87
C HIS A 227 9.58 -0.86 23.36
N ASP A 228 10.71 -1.57 23.25
CA ASP A 228 12.02 -0.98 22.88
C ASP A 228 12.53 -1.35 21.47
N ALA A 229 11.70 -1.97 20.63
CA ALA A 229 12.13 -2.47 19.33
C ALA A 229 12.19 -1.36 18.27
N PHE A 230 13.27 -0.56 18.26
CA PHE A 230 13.68 0.15 17.05
C PHE A 230 14.33 -0.85 16.09
N ALA A 231 13.66 -1.19 15.00
CA ALA A 231 14.33 -1.74 13.83
C ALA A 231 14.91 -0.56 13.03
N VAL A 232 16.17 -0.20 13.31
CA VAL A 232 16.96 0.55 12.33
C VAL A 232 17.36 -0.48 11.28
N VAL A 233 16.69 -0.47 10.13
CA VAL A 233 17.20 -1.17 8.95
C VAL A 233 18.30 -0.29 8.38
N THR A 234 19.56 -0.65 8.68
CA THR A 234 20.76 -0.12 8.00
C THR A 234 20.89 -0.75 6.63
#